data_AF-A0A9R1ULD9-F1
#
_entry.id   AF-A0A9R1ULD9-F1
#
_cell.length_a   1.000
_cell.length_b   1.000
_cell.length_c   1.000
_cell.angle_alpha   90.00
_cell.angle_beta   90.00
_cell.angle_gamma   90.00
#
_symmetry.space_group_name_H-M   'P 1'
#
loop_
_entity.id
_entity.type
_entity.pdbx_description
1 polymer ?
#
loop_
_entity_poly.entity_id
_entity_poly.type
_entity_poly.pdbx_seq_one_letter_code
_entity_poly.pdbx_strand_id
1 'polypeptide(L)'
;MSEHDIWNVFRGDNKSTSDMIFTTKSHHVIQFMTNVHVFLANQTGSKDVCDFKITGNWSKKNCTIYMGDTSTTIAQVNKMQSSENVKFVKDKFMVTINPNVDYAVVVTLIGIVEAMRSLNKKGEVATGSGVGAVLGSVLS
;
A
#
# COMPACT_ATOMS: atom_id res chain seq x y z
N MET A 1 4.57 17.40 -5.42
CA MET A 1 3.76 16.17 -5.35
C MET A 1 3.78 15.56 -6.73
N SER A 2 4.31 14.35 -6.87
CA SER A 2 4.29 13.63 -8.14
C SER A 2 2.93 12.93 -8.28
N GLU A 3 2.31 12.94 -9.45
CA GLU A 3 1.03 12.26 -9.74
C GLU A 3 1.10 10.73 -9.56
N HIS A 4 2.28 10.17 -9.29
CA HIS A 4 2.55 8.74 -9.31
C HIS A 4 1.99 7.93 -8.11
N ASP A 5 1.46 8.58 -7.06
CA ASP A 5 1.00 7.89 -5.84
C ASP A 5 -0.53 7.93 -5.60
N ILE A 6 -1.31 8.34 -6.61
CA ILE A 6 -2.78 8.45 -6.50
C ILE A 6 -3.44 7.25 -7.18
N TRP A 7 -4.31 6.55 -6.44
CA TRP A 7 -5.16 5.49 -6.98
C TRP A 7 -6.62 5.93 -6.91
N ASN A 8 -7.31 5.84 -8.05
CA ASN A 8 -8.74 6.10 -8.16
C ASN A 8 -9.47 4.77 -8.33
N VAL A 9 -10.46 4.52 -7.48
CA VAL A 9 -11.25 3.29 -7.49
C VAL A 9 -12.64 3.60 -8.00
N PHE A 10 -13.11 2.82 -8.98
CA PHE A 10 -14.39 3.00 -9.64
C PHE A 10 -15.26 1.75 -9.51
N ARG A 11 -16.57 1.94 -9.66
CA ARG A 11 -17.54 0.85 -9.70
C ARG A 11 -17.52 0.16 -11.06
N GLY A 12 -17.34 -1.16 -11.05
CA GLY A 12 -17.28 -1.97 -12.26
C GLY A 12 -16.12 -1.56 -13.17
N ASP A 13 -16.33 -1.62 -14.48
CA ASP A 13 -15.29 -1.35 -15.47
C ASP A 13 -15.32 0.10 -16.01
N ASN A 14 -16.16 0.97 -15.43
CA ASN A 14 -16.25 2.36 -15.86
C ASN A 14 -15.17 3.22 -15.18
N LYS A 15 -14.76 4.31 -15.85
CA LYS A 15 -13.86 5.34 -15.32
C LYS A 15 -14.54 6.72 -15.21
N SER A 16 -15.87 6.74 -15.33
CA SER A 16 -16.67 7.95 -15.12
C SER A 16 -16.48 8.47 -13.69
N THR A 17 -16.41 9.79 -13.55
CA THR A 17 -16.35 10.44 -12.23
C THR A 17 -17.56 10.11 -11.37
N SER A 18 -18.73 9.88 -11.98
CA SER A 18 -19.96 9.44 -11.30
C SER A 18 -19.84 8.05 -10.66
N ASP A 19 -18.94 7.22 -11.18
CA ASP A 19 -18.73 5.84 -10.71
C ASP A 19 -17.51 5.74 -9.79
N MET A 20 -16.83 6.85 -9.50
CA MET A 20 -15.74 6.86 -8.53
C MET A 20 -16.29 6.53 -7.14
N ILE A 21 -15.67 5.56 -6.48
CA ILE A 21 -15.99 5.18 -5.11
C ILE A 21 -15.11 5.97 -4.15
N PHE A 22 -13.79 5.96 -4.39
CA PHE A 22 -12.82 6.71 -3.60
C PHE A 22 -11.52 6.97 -4.36
N THR A 23 -10.72 7.89 -3.83
CA THR A 23 -9.36 8.20 -4.26
C THR A 23 -8.39 8.10 -3.09
N THR A 24 -7.13 7.78 -3.35
CA THR A 24 -6.09 7.72 -2.33
C THR A 24 -5.06 8.84 -2.50
N LYS A 25 -4.63 9.45 -1.40
CA LYS A 25 -3.42 10.26 -1.36
C LYS A 25 -2.40 9.59 -0.46
N SER A 26 -1.22 9.33 -0.99
CA SER A 26 -0.10 8.87 -0.19
C SER A 26 0.72 10.07 0.26
N HIS A 27 1.03 10.15 1.55
CA HIS A 27 1.95 11.19 2.03
C HIS A 27 3.40 10.72 1.94
N HIS A 28 3.68 9.42 2.15
CA HIS A 28 4.98 8.78 1.91
C HIS A 28 4.81 7.24 1.93
N VAL A 29 5.34 6.53 0.93
CA VAL A 29 5.58 5.07 0.99
C VAL A 29 7.10 4.82 0.98
N ILE A 30 7.82 5.40 1.94
CA ILE A 30 9.23 5.01 2.16
C ILE A 30 9.21 3.53 2.52
N GLN A 31 10.16 2.75 1.97
CA GLN A 31 10.23 1.27 1.86
C GLN A 31 9.65 0.41 3.02
N PHE A 32 9.44 0.96 4.21
CA PHE A 32 8.90 0.24 5.38
C PHE A 32 7.59 0.79 5.95
N MET A 33 7.29 2.08 5.83
CA MET A 33 6.15 2.69 6.49
C MET A 33 5.04 3.01 5.48
N THR A 34 3.85 2.51 5.77
CA THR A 34 2.65 2.78 4.98
C THR A 34 1.92 3.95 5.62
N ASN A 35 1.62 4.98 4.84
CA ASN A 35 0.76 6.08 5.23
C ASN A 35 -0.07 6.51 4.02
N VAL A 36 -1.29 5.97 3.94
CA VAL A 36 -2.22 6.21 2.83
C VAL A 36 -3.51 6.77 3.39
N HIS A 37 -3.92 7.92 2.87
CA HIS A 37 -5.19 8.56 3.19
C HIS A 37 -6.18 8.27 2.06
N VAL A 38 -7.42 7.94 2.41
CA VAL A 38 -8.48 7.56 1.47
C VAL A 38 -9.63 8.55 1.58
N PHE A 39 -10.14 9.00 0.45
CA PHE A 39 -11.22 9.99 0.34
C PHE A 39 -12.32 9.43 -0.57
N LEU A 40 -13.51 9.20 -0.02
CA LEU A 40 -14.71 8.80 -0.72
C LEU A 40 -15.15 9.91 -1.69
N ALA A 41 -15.63 9.53 -2.87
CA ALA A 41 -15.97 10.47 -3.93
C ALA A 41 -17.10 11.46 -3.57
N ASN A 42 -18.00 11.06 -2.66
CA ASN A 42 -19.20 11.83 -2.29
C ASN A 42 -18.99 12.75 -1.07
N GLN A 43 -17.76 12.92 -0.57
CA GLN A 43 -17.53 13.78 0.58
C GLN A 43 -17.77 15.26 0.25
N THR A 44 -18.70 15.88 0.98
CA THR A 44 -18.95 17.35 1.01
C THR A 44 -18.17 18.04 2.15
N GLY A 45 -17.33 17.29 2.88
CA GLY A 45 -16.58 17.74 4.05
C GLY A 45 -15.34 18.60 3.74
N SER A 46 -14.65 19.05 4.78
CA SER A 46 -13.39 19.80 4.64
C SER A 46 -12.34 18.93 3.92
N LYS A 47 -11.63 19.53 2.95
CA LYS A 47 -10.73 18.82 2.01
C LYS A 47 -9.53 18.11 2.64
N ASP A 48 -9.36 18.22 3.96
CA ASP A 48 -8.18 17.74 4.70
C ASP A 48 -8.45 16.54 5.62
N VAL A 49 -9.71 16.13 5.83
CA VAL A 49 -10.02 14.95 6.67
C VAL A 49 -10.24 13.73 5.78
N CYS A 50 -9.45 12.69 5.97
CA CYS A 50 -9.63 11.43 5.23
C CYS A 50 -10.82 10.63 5.79
N ASP A 51 -11.45 9.77 4.97
CA ASP A 51 -12.48 8.82 5.42
C ASP A 51 -11.89 7.52 5.94
N PHE A 52 -10.72 7.15 5.42
CA PHE A 52 -9.95 6.03 5.93
C PHE A 52 -8.47 6.37 5.90
N LYS A 53 -7.75 5.74 6.83
CA LYS A 53 -6.31 5.90 6.97
C LYS A 53 -5.65 4.56 7.15
N ILE A 54 -4.62 4.30 6.35
CA ILE A 54 -3.81 3.09 6.46
C ILE A 54 -2.46 3.50 7.02
N THR A 55 -2.09 2.95 8.18
CA THR A 55 -0.77 3.18 8.78
C THR A 55 -0.06 1.87 9.12
N GLY A 56 1.24 1.95 9.39
CA GLY A 56 2.02 0.84 9.94
C GLY A 56 3.16 0.39 9.04
N ASN A 57 3.63 -0.83 9.24
CA ASN A 57 4.74 -1.40 8.50
C ASN A 57 4.32 -2.65 7.71
N TRP A 58 4.20 -2.48 6.40
CA TRP A 58 3.76 -3.55 5.51
C TRP A 58 4.78 -4.69 5.40
N SER A 59 6.08 -4.40 5.40
CA SER A 59 7.13 -5.44 5.37
C SER A 59 7.06 -6.34 6.60
N LYS A 60 6.67 -5.79 7.75
CA LYS A 60 6.46 -6.53 8.99
C LYS A 60 5.05 -7.14 9.11
N LYS A 61 4.19 -6.95 8.09
CA LYS A 61 2.77 -7.32 8.10
C LYS A 61 2.10 -6.82 9.39
N ASN A 62 2.30 -5.55 9.70
CA ASN A 62 1.72 -4.86 10.85
C ASN A 62 1.15 -3.53 10.36
N CYS A 63 0.01 -3.61 9.67
CA CYS A 63 -0.69 -2.44 9.14
C CYS A 63 -2.09 -2.38 9.72
N THR A 64 -2.56 -1.18 10.00
CA THR A 64 -3.90 -0.94 10.53
C THR A 64 -4.64 0.02 9.61
N ILE A 65 -5.90 -0.32 9.34
CA ILE A 65 -6.84 0.53 8.61
C ILE A 65 -7.78 1.15 9.64
N TYR A 66 -7.86 2.47 9.64
CA TYR A 66 -8.70 3.27 10.52
C TYR A 66 -9.83 3.93 9.74
N MET A 67 -10.95 4.17 10.42
CA MET A 67 -12.01 5.04 9.96
C MET A 67 -11.69 6.49 10.34
N GLY A 68 -11.59 7.32 9.32
CA GLY A 68 -11.16 8.70 9.39
C GLY A 68 -9.72 8.88 9.87
N ASP A 69 -9.44 10.08 10.37
CA ASP A 69 -8.22 10.36 11.15
C ASP A 69 -8.35 9.93 12.63
N THR A 70 -9.45 9.26 12.99
CA THR A 70 -9.69 8.79 14.36
C THR A 70 -8.94 7.49 14.66
N SER A 71 -8.82 7.12 15.93
CA SER A 71 -8.24 5.83 16.35
C SER A 71 -9.18 4.63 16.20
N THR A 72 -10.29 4.78 15.46
CA THR A 72 -11.25 3.69 15.23
C THR A 72 -10.70 2.72 14.19
N THR A 73 -10.13 1.61 14.66
CA THR A 73 -9.66 0.52 13.80
C THR A 73 -10.84 -0.16 13.10
N ILE A 74 -10.73 -0.41 11.80
CA ILE A 74 -11.70 -1.21 11.03
C ILE A 74 -11.10 -2.52 10.51
N ALA A 75 -9.78 -2.56 10.28
CA ALA A 75 -9.09 -3.78 9.92
C ALA A 75 -7.61 -3.74 10.33
N GLN A 76 -7.01 -4.91 10.53
CA GLN A 76 -5.60 -5.08 10.85
C GLN A 76 -4.97 -6.20 10.03
N VAL A 77 -3.85 -5.89 9.37
CA VAL A 77 -2.98 -6.85 8.72
C VAL A 77 -1.93 -7.28 9.72
N ASN A 78 -1.91 -8.58 10.02
CA ASN A 78 -1.00 -9.20 10.98
C ASN A 78 -0.15 -10.29 10.30
N LYS A 79 1.08 -10.46 10.79
CA LYS A 79 1.93 -11.58 10.37
C LYS A 79 1.26 -12.89 10.80
N MET A 80 1.08 -13.81 9.86
CA MET A 80 0.58 -15.14 10.18
C MET A 80 1.68 -15.88 10.96
N GLN A 81 1.43 -16.20 12.24
CA GLN A 81 2.33 -17.04 13.02
C GLN A 81 2.28 -18.47 12.47
N SER A 82 3.43 -19.01 12.06
CA SER A 82 3.51 -20.39 11.61
C SER A 82 3.64 -21.29 12.82
N SER A 83 2.76 -22.27 12.95
CA SER A 83 3.05 -23.47 13.75
C SER A 83 4.27 -24.18 13.13
N GLU A 84 5.09 -24.82 13.97
CA GLU A 84 6.47 -25.25 13.69
C GLU A 84 6.69 -26.22 12.51
N ASN A 85 5.66 -26.66 11.79
CA ASN A 85 5.75 -27.77 10.82
C ASN A 85 5.28 -27.46 9.38
N VAL A 86 5.07 -26.19 8.99
CA VAL A 86 4.62 -25.86 7.64
C VAL A 86 5.71 -25.14 6.86
N LYS A 87 6.19 -25.76 5.77
CA LYS A 87 7.07 -25.15 4.75
C LYS A 87 6.66 -23.69 4.53
N PHE A 88 7.62 -22.79 4.74
CA PHE A 88 7.49 -21.34 4.56
C PHE A 88 6.83 -21.00 3.22
N VAL A 89 5.53 -20.71 3.21
CA VAL A 89 4.96 -19.94 2.11
C VAL A 89 5.30 -18.50 2.41
N LYS A 90 6.32 -18.00 1.71
CA LYS A 90 6.75 -16.61 1.76
C LYS A 90 5.53 -15.70 1.53
N ASP A 91 5.42 -14.64 2.32
CA ASP A 91 4.40 -13.58 2.18
C ASP A 91 2.96 -13.86 2.63
N LYS A 92 2.69 -14.93 3.40
CA LYS A 92 1.37 -15.10 4.06
C LYS A 92 1.13 -14.07 5.17
N PHE A 93 -0.08 -13.52 5.21
CA PHE A 93 -0.55 -12.62 6.27
C PHE A 93 -2.02 -12.92 6.58
N MET A 94 -2.46 -12.49 7.76
CA MET A 94 -3.86 -12.56 8.19
C MET A 94 -4.43 -11.16 8.23
N VAL A 95 -5.71 -11.02 7.88
CA VAL A 95 -6.45 -9.76 7.99
C VAL A 95 -7.58 -9.97 8.97
N THR A 96 -7.56 -9.24 10.07
CA THR A 96 -8.68 -9.16 11.01
C THR A 96 -9.55 -7.98 10.59
N ILE A 97 -10.84 -8.23 10.34
CA ILE A 97 -11.80 -7.21 9.90
C ILE A 97 -12.88 -7.10 10.98
N ASN A 98 -13.15 -5.87 11.42
CA ASN A 98 -14.15 -5.64 12.46
C ASN A 98 -15.58 -5.89 11.94
N PRO A 99 -16.53 -6.26 12.81
CA PRO A 99 -17.93 -6.42 12.41
C PRO A 99 -18.47 -5.16 11.74
N ASN A 100 -19.40 -5.33 10.78
CA ASN A 100 -20.04 -4.26 10.02
C ASN A 100 -19.13 -3.47 9.08
N VAL A 101 -17.92 -3.97 8.79
CA VAL A 101 -17.00 -3.40 7.79
C VAL A 101 -17.14 -4.16 6.47
N ASP A 102 -17.20 -3.42 5.36
CA ASP A 102 -17.24 -4.00 4.02
C ASP A 102 -15.89 -4.65 3.67
N TYR A 103 -15.91 -5.96 3.44
CA TYR A 103 -14.73 -6.76 3.10
C TYR A 103 -14.10 -6.35 1.77
N ALA A 104 -14.91 -5.95 0.77
CA ALA A 104 -14.40 -5.54 -0.53
C ALA A 104 -13.57 -4.27 -0.40
N VAL A 105 -14.04 -3.28 0.38
CA VAL A 105 -13.27 -2.06 0.66
C VAL A 105 -11.92 -2.40 1.29
N VAL A 106 -11.91 -3.25 2.33
CA VAL A 106 -10.66 -3.65 3.01
C VAL A 106 -9.68 -4.35 2.04
N VAL A 107 -10.18 -5.32 1.26
CA VAL A 107 -9.34 -6.07 0.31
C VAL A 107 -8.79 -5.13 -0.78
N THR A 108 -9.60 -4.21 -1.29
CA THR A 108 -9.15 -3.22 -2.27
C THR A 108 -8.06 -2.31 -1.70
N LEU A 109 -8.21 -1.81 -0.47
CA LEU A 109 -7.20 -0.98 0.19
C LEU A 109 -5.87 -1.71 0.38
N ILE A 110 -5.93 -2.98 0.79
CA ILE A 110 -4.76 -3.87 0.90
C ILE A 110 -4.10 -4.06 -0.47
N GLY A 111 -4.88 -4.31 -1.52
CA GLY A 111 -4.39 -4.45 -2.89
C GLY A 111 -3.68 -3.20 -3.41
N ILE A 112 -4.21 -2.01 -3.11
CA ILE A 112 -3.59 -0.73 -3.47
C ILE A 112 -2.23 -0.57 -2.78
N VAL A 113 -2.13 -0.85 -1.47
CA VAL A 113 -0.86 -0.76 -0.74
C VAL A 113 0.17 -1.75 -1.30
N GLU A 114 -0.23 -2.98 -1.62
CA GLU A 114 0.66 -3.96 -2.26
C GLU A 114 1.13 -3.47 -3.64
N ALA A 115 0.22 -2.93 -4.45
CA ALA A 115 0.54 -2.39 -5.78
C ALA A 115 1.54 -1.23 -5.70
N MET A 116 1.28 -0.23 -4.85
CA MET A 116 2.20 0.89 -4.60
C MET A 116 3.61 0.40 -4.23
N ARG A 117 3.72 -0.63 -3.38
CA ARG A 117 5.01 -1.19 -2.97
C ARG A 117 5.70 -1.96 -4.09
N SER A 118 4.95 -2.69 -4.90
CA SER A 118 5.52 -3.42 -6.04
C SER A 118 6.13 -2.47 -7.08
N LEU A 119 5.52 -1.30 -7.28
CA LEU A 119 6.02 -0.24 -8.17
C LEU A 119 7.33 0.36 -7.62
N ASN A 120 7.42 0.62 -6.32
CA ASN A 120 8.63 1.16 -5.69
C ASN A 120 9.83 0.20 -5.79
N LYS A 121 9.62 -1.11 -5.65
CA LYS A 121 10.69 -2.10 -5.83
C LYS A 121 11.25 -2.13 -7.27
N LYS A 122 10.43 -1.81 -8.27
CA LYS A 122 10.85 -1.81 -9.68
C LYS A 122 11.68 -0.58 -10.04
N GLY A 123 11.52 0.53 -9.31
CA GLY A 123 12.34 1.74 -9.45
C GLY A 123 13.77 1.61 -8.88
N GLU A 124 14.01 0.61 -8.02
CA GLU A 124 15.31 0.41 -7.34
C GLU A 124 16.27 -0.51 -8.09
N VAL A 125 15.80 -1.24 -9.11
CA VAL A 125 16.62 -2.17 -9.91
C VAL A 125 17.38 -1.45 -11.04
N ALA A 126 17.37 -0.11 -11.08
CA ALA A 126 18.05 0.67 -12.12
C ALA A 126 19.08 1.68 -11.58
N THR A 127 19.77 1.43 -10.46
CA THR A 127 21.03 2.13 -10.14
C THR A 127 21.95 1.24 -9.30
N GLY A 128 22.58 0.25 -9.94
CA GLY A 128 23.75 -0.45 -9.41
C GLY A 128 25.01 0.06 -10.11
N SER A 129 25.60 1.13 -9.58
CA SER A 129 26.95 1.58 -9.94
C SER A 129 27.97 0.49 -9.56
N GLY A 130 28.67 -0.06 -10.55
CA GLY A 130 29.91 -0.82 -10.32
C GLY A 130 31.10 0.10 -10.49
N VAL A 131 31.70 0.56 -9.39
CA VAL A 131 32.89 1.41 -9.39
C VAL A 131 34.16 0.54 -9.46
N GLY A 132 34.92 0.70 -10.56
CA GLY A 132 36.38 0.85 -10.65
C GLY A 132 37.35 -0.18 -10.06
N ALA A 133 38.19 -0.79 -10.93
CA ALA A 133 39.66 -0.58 -11.05
C ALA A 133 40.40 -1.86 -11.51
N VAL A 134 40.86 -1.89 -12.77
CA VAL A 134 42.27 -1.81 -13.25
C VAL A 134 43.11 -3.09 -13.06
N LEU A 135 43.61 -3.66 -14.18
CA LEU A 135 45.04 -3.84 -14.52
C LEU A 135 45.16 -4.43 -15.94
N GLY A 136 45.99 -3.80 -16.77
CA GLY A 136 46.06 -4.02 -18.21
C GLY A 136 47.12 -5.01 -18.69
N SER A 137 47.16 -5.16 -20.01
CA SER A 137 48.24 -5.60 -20.93
C SER A 137 47.57 -6.31 -22.11
N VAL A 138 48.00 -6.25 -23.38
CA VAL A 138 49.07 -5.58 -24.11
C VAL A 138 48.66 -5.70 -25.59
N LEU A 139 49.10 -4.76 -26.43
CA LEU A 139 48.99 -4.75 -27.88
C LEU A 139 49.42 -6.10 -28.52
N SER A 140 48.70 -6.53 -29.56
CA SER A 140 49.28 -6.63 -30.91
C SER A 140 48.19 -6.76 -31.98
#